data_AF-M7VYQ6-F1
#
_entry.id   AF-M7VYQ6-F1
#
_cell.length_a   1.000
_cell.length_b   1.000
_cell.length_c   1.000
_cell.angle_alpha   90.00
_cell.angle_beta   90.00
_cell.angle_gamma   90.00
#
_symmetry.space_group_name_H-M   'P 1'
#
loop_
_entity.id
_entity.type
_entity.pdbx_description
1 polymer ?
#
loop_
_entity_poly.entity_id
_entity_poly.type
_entity_poly.pdbx_seq_one_letter_code
_entity_poly.pdbx_strand_id
1 'polypeptide(L)'
;MRNWKRQMRRWRRQQEVKRRRMQRLREMHRRRFARKQRARELRRAMMKRLHVKTMSSYKKRIIAAEKRIANQKQMFKILKNKIIQLIYKLRQTQDAKQKVQLTAELKTVIDKSKEIRKAIVSRAVKQNMILRKLDNAKKVKAAIKKIYKEKMAIANEKRVIKAMNIIDSKINVLKHDHKYNAKKFQRAVAKEIKRTCKHLRITKKVCKKIANKMRSKVKYESKKIVKRYNKKQANLKKNLEKRIEGKMVKQTVKGMAKKFERNYHVMDKYRRVLDVTCRMDPKSCNFFRRSFGDMVPMF
;
A
#
# COMPACT_ATOMS: atom_id res chain seq x y z
N MET A 1 21.01 33.84 19.81
CA MET A 1 21.70 32.64 19.25
C MET A 1 21.07 31.26 19.55
N ARG A 2 20.49 30.98 20.75
CA ARG A 2 19.98 29.63 21.11
C ARG A 2 18.83 29.10 20.21
N ASN A 3 17.91 29.97 19.76
CA ASN A 3 16.79 29.57 18.89
C ASN A 3 17.24 29.17 17.47
N TRP A 4 18.23 29.85 16.90
CA TRP A 4 18.83 29.47 15.61
C TRP A 4 19.49 28.08 15.67
N LYS A 5 20.27 27.81 16.71
CA LYS A 5 20.89 26.49 16.93
C LYS A 5 19.83 25.38 17.09
N ARG A 6 18.71 25.65 17.78
CA ARG A 6 17.58 24.69 17.90
C ARG A 6 16.85 24.48 16.57
N GLN A 7 16.58 25.53 15.80
CA GLN A 7 15.97 25.42 14.46
C GLN A 7 16.88 24.64 13.50
N MET A 8 18.19 24.92 13.51
CA MET A 8 19.17 24.18 12.70
C MET A 8 19.24 22.70 13.08
N ARG A 9 19.19 22.35 14.37
CA ARG A 9 19.12 20.94 14.81
C ARG A 9 17.83 20.26 14.35
N ARG A 10 16.66 20.93 14.46
CA ARG A 10 15.38 20.39 13.97
C ARG A 10 15.40 20.20 12.45
N TRP A 11 15.96 21.16 11.72
CA TRP A 11 16.09 21.09 10.26
C TRP A 11 17.04 19.96 9.84
N ARG A 12 18.21 19.82 10.48
CA ARG A 12 19.12 18.68 10.25
C ARG A 12 18.43 17.35 10.51
N ARG A 13 17.73 17.19 11.64
CA ARG A 13 16.96 15.96 11.95
C ARG A 13 15.89 15.67 10.89
N GLN A 14 15.17 16.69 10.42
CA GLN A 14 14.19 16.51 9.34
C GLN A 14 14.84 16.11 8.01
N GLN A 15 15.97 16.70 7.64
CA GLN A 15 16.72 16.31 6.44
C GLN A 15 17.24 14.89 6.54
N GLU A 16 17.73 14.49 7.70
CA GLU A 16 18.24 13.14 7.96
C GLU A 16 17.13 12.09 7.91
N VAL A 17 15.96 12.38 8.49
CA VAL A 17 14.75 11.53 8.37
C VAL A 17 14.29 11.43 6.91
N LYS A 18 14.29 12.54 6.16
CA LYS A 18 14.03 12.51 4.70
C LYS A 18 15.05 11.64 3.97
N ARG A 19 16.34 11.75 4.30
CA ARG A 19 17.44 10.97 3.71
C ARG A 19 17.24 9.48 3.98
N ARG A 20 17.07 9.08 5.25
CA ARG A 20 16.83 7.67 5.65
C ARG A 20 15.56 7.10 5.01
N ARG A 21 14.47 7.88 4.94
CA ARG A 21 13.23 7.46 4.26
C ARG A 21 13.42 7.28 2.75
N MET A 22 14.18 8.16 2.11
CA MET A 22 14.54 8.05 0.69
C MET A 22 15.50 6.88 0.44
N GLN A 23 16.40 6.59 1.38
CA GLN A 23 17.36 5.49 1.32
C GLN A 23 16.67 4.14 1.47
N ARG A 24 15.76 3.96 2.44
CA ARG A 24 14.89 2.77 2.54
C ARG A 24 14.00 2.58 1.31
N LEU A 25 13.49 3.68 0.73
CA LEU A 25 12.75 3.65 -0.54
C LEU A 25 13.64 3.30 -1.74
N ARG A 26 14.93 3.66 -1.72
CA ARG A 26 15.92 3.25 -2.72
C ARG A 26 16.29 1.77 -2.56
N GLU A 27 16.49 1.27 -1.35
CA GLU A 27 16.86 -0.13 -1.08
C GLU A 27 15.72 -1.11 -1.40
N MET A 28 14.51 -0.87 -0.89
CA MET A 28 13.37 -1.77 -1.18
C MET A 28 12.94 -1.73 -2.65
N HIS A 29 13.28 -0.67 -3.39
CA HIS A 29 12.76 -0.41 -4.74
C HIS A 29 13.80 0.27 -5.66
N ARG A 30 15.06 -0.24 -5.70
CA ARG A 30 16.18 0.32 -6.50
C ARG A 30 15.79 0.66 -7.93
N ARG A 31 15.16 -0.30 -8.64
CA ARG A 31 14.66 -0.12 -10.02
C ARG A 31 13.53 0.90 -10.13
N ARG A 32 12.71 1.07 -9.08
CA ARG A 32 11.51 1.92 -9.07
C ARG A 32 11.81 3.38 -8.73
N PHE A 33 12.77 3.63 -7.84
CA PHE A 33 13.27 4.97 -7.55
C PHE A 33 14.00 5.56 -8.76
N ALA A 34 14.83 4.74 -9.44
CA ALA A 34 15.47 5.11 -10.69
C ALA A 34 14.43 5.49 -11.77
N ARG A 35 13.36 4.68 -11.96
CA ARG A 35 12.25 5.04 -12.86
C ARG A 35 11.57 6.37 -12.50
N LYS A 36 11.32 6.61 -11.20
CA LYS A 36 10.71 7.86 -10.74
C LYS A 36 11.60 9.09 -10.96
N GLN A 37 12.92 8.96 -10.80
CA GLN A 37 13.86 10.04 -11.12
C GLN A 37 13.94 10.27 -12.62
N ARG A 38 14.10 9.21 -13.42
CA ARG A 38 14.03 9.29 -14.89
C ARG A 38 12.74 9.96 -15.37
N ALA A 39 11.60 9.63 -14.76
CA ALA A 39 10.31 10.24 -15.07
C ALA A 39 10.25 11.74 -14.70
N ARG A 40 10.91 12.17 -13.61
CA ARG A 40 11.00 13.60 -13.22
C ARG A 40 11.93 14.38 -14.14
N GLU A 41 13.08 13.80 -14.50
CA GLU A 41 14.02 14.35 -15.47
C GLU A 41 13.36 14.47 -16.85
N LEU A 42 12.70 13.42 -17.33
CA LEU A 42 11.90 13.44 -18.55
C LEU A 42 10.81 14.52 -18.50
N ARG A 43 10.13 14.70 -17.37
CA ARG A 43 9.08 15.70 -17.21
C ARG A 43 9.63 17.12 -17.23
N ARG A 44 10.80 17.37 -16.62
CA ARG A 44 11.51 18.66 -16.67
C ARG A 44 12.08 18.94 -18.07
N ALA A 45 12.70 17.95 -18.70
CA ALA A 45 13.19 18.02 -20.08
C ALA A 45 12.03 18.26 -21.06
N MET A 46 10.88 17.64 -20.83
CA MET A 46 9.65 17.92 -21.57
C MET A 46 9.12 19.30 -21.30
N MET A 47 9.01 19.79 -20.06
CA MET A 47 8.53 21.15 -19.80
C MET A 47 9.43 22.21 -20.45
N LYS A 48 10.75 22.01 -20.48
CA LYS A 48 11.68 22.85 -21.25
C LYS A 48 11.48 22.75 -22.77
N ARG A 49 11.08 21.57 -23.29
CA ARG A 49 10.76 21.36 -24.71
C ARG A 49 9.32 21.72 -25.09
N LEU A 50 8.40 21.85 -24.12
CA LEU A 50 6.93 21.98 -24.26
C LEU A 50 6.43 23.41 -24.43
N HIS A 51 7.29 24.36 -24.82
CA HIS A 51 6.84 25.40 -25.77
C HIS A 51 6.46 24.81 -27.16
N VAL A 52 6.11 23.51 -27.21
CA VAL A 52 5.48 22.82 -28.31
C VAL A 52 4.06 23.38 -28.43
N LYS A 53 3.86 24.31 -29.39
CA LYS A 53 2.53 24.63 -29.92
C LYS A 53 1.74 23.33 -30.14
N THR A 54 0.45 23.33 -29.78
CA THR A 54 -0.40 22.12 -29.78
C THR A 54 -0.27 21.32 -31.08
N MET A 55 -0.27 19.98 -31.01
CA MET A 55 -0.20 19.12 -32.21
C MET A 55 -1.25 19.48 -33.27
N SER A 56 -2.40 19.99 -32.85
CA SER A 56 -3.45 20.51 -33.73
C SER A 56 -2.98 21.71 -34.57
N SER A 57 -2.21 22.63 -34.00
CA SER A 57 -1.64 23.77 -34.72
C SER A 57 -0.65 23.34 -35.82
N TYR A 58 0.20 22.35 -35.54
CA TYR A 58 1.13 21.82 -36.53
C TYR A 58 0.41 21.11 -37.68
N LYS A 59 -0.62 20.30 -37.37
CA LYS A 59 -1.46 19.67 -38.41
C LYS A 59 -2.13 20.69 -39.32
N LYS A 60 -2.75 21.74 -38.76
CA LYS A 60 -3.38 22.82 -39.54
C LYS A 60 -2.36 23.52 -40.46
N ARG A 61 -1.14 23.78 -39.97
CA ARG A 61 -0.06 24.41 -40.77
C ARG A 61 0.43 23.52 -41.91
N ILE A 62 0.47 22.19 -41.71
CA ILE A 62 0.84 21.24 -42.77
C ILE A 62 -0.21 21.23 -43.88
N ILE A 63 -1.49 21.09 -43.53
CA ILE A 63 -2.59 21.07 -44.52
C ILE A 63 -2.61 22.37 -45.33
N ALA A 64 -2.45 23.52 -44.68
CA ALA A 64 -2.37 24.81 -45.37
C ALA A 64 -1.14 24.91 -46.29
N ALA A 65 0.00 24.35 -45.89
CA ALA A 65 1.21 24.31 -46.72
C ALA A 65 1.04 23.38 -47.93
N GLU A 66 0.42 22.21 -47.76
CA GLU A 66 0.12 21.25 -48.83
C GLU A 66 -0.78 21.86 -49.90
N LYS A 67 -1.88 22.52 -49.50
CA LYS A 67 -2.76 23.25 -50.42
C LYS A 67 -1.99 24.30 -51.23
N ARG A 68 -1.12 25.08 -50.57
CA ARG A 68 -0.32 26.11 -51.24
C ARG A 68 0.72 25.55 -52.21
N ILE A 69 1.34 24.41 -51.88
CA ILE A 69 2.29 23.73 -52.76
C ILE A 69 1.57 23.13 -53.96
N ALA A 70 0.38 22.54 -53.76
CA ALA A 70 -0.45 22.00 -54.84
C ALA A 70 -0.82 23.10 -55.85
N ASN A 71 -1.29 24.25 -55.37
CA ASN A 71 -1.62 25.40 -56.23
C ASN A 71 -0.39 25.89 -57.03
N GLN A 72 0.78 25.98 -56.38
CA GLN A 72 2.01 26.40 -57.07
C GLN A 72 2.49 25.37 -58.11
N LYS A 73 2.32 24.06 -57.86
CA LYS A 73 2.61 23.02 -58.85
C LYS A 73 1.68 23.12 -60.06
N GLN A 74 0.40 23.43 -59.85
CA GLN A 74 -0.55 23.66 -60.94
C GLN A 74 -0.16 24.88 -61.77
N MET A 75 0.18 26.00 -61.13
CA MET A 75 0.69 27.20 -61.82
C MET A 75 1.97 26.92 -62.59
N PHE A 76 2.89 26.14 -62.03
CA PHE A 76 4.11 25.73 -62.73
C PHE A 76 3.82 24.88 -63.98
N LYS A 77 2.84 23.97 -63.90
CA LYS A 77 2.39 23.18 -65.07
C LYS A 77 1.81 24.07 -66.17
N ILE A 78 0.98 25.05 -65.81
CA ILE A 78 0.40 26.01 -66.76
C ILE A 78 1.51 26.83 -67.44
N LEU A 79 2.45 27.37 -66.66
CA LEU A 79 3.57 28.14 -67.22
C LEU A 79 4.47 27.29 -68.12
N LYS A 80 4.73 26.02 -67.77
CA LYS A 80 5.50 25.10 -68.62
C LYS A 80 4.81 24.89 -69.97
N ASN A 81 3.49 24.70 -69.98
CA ASN A 81 2.72 24.58 -71.22
C ASN A 81 2.77 25.88 -72.04
N LYS A 82 2.65 27.05 -71.38
CA LYS A 82 2.75 28.36 -72.05
C LYS A 82 4.15 28.59 -72.65
N ILE A 83 5.22 28.18 -71.97
CA ILE A 83 6.59 28.21 -72.50
C ILE A 83 6.69 27.38 -73.78
N ILE A 84 6.18 26.14 -73.78
CA ILE A 84 6.20 25.27 -74.95
C ILE A 84 5.44 25.91 -76.12
N GLN A 85 4.25 26.45 -75.87
CA GLN A 85 3.45 27.15 -76.88
C GLN A 85 4.16 28.38 -77.46
N LEU A 86 4.81 29.20 -76.62
CA LEU A 86 5.57 30.37 -77.07
C LEU A 86 6.79 29.97 -77.90
N ILE A 87 7.50 28.89 -77.52
CA ILE A 87 8.61 28.36 -78.32
C ILE A 87 8.11 27.88 -79.69
N TYR A 88 6.97 27.18 -79.73
CA TYR A 88 6.38 26.73 -80.99
C TYR A 88 5.98 27.91 -81.89
N LYS A 89 5.30 28.93 -81.33
CA LYS A 89 4.96 30.15 -82.06
C LYS A 89 6.19 30.88 -82.60
N LEU A 90 7.24 31.04 -81.78
CA LEU A 90 8.51 31.64 -82.18
C LEU A 90 9.18 30.95 -83.37
N ARG A 91 9.04 29.61 -83.47
CA ARG A 91 9.57 28.83 -84.60
C ARG A 91 8.77 29.07 -85.88
N GLN A 92 7.49 29.40 -85.78
CA GLN A 92 6.60 29.60 -86.93
C GLN A 92 6.55 31.05 -87.44
N THR A 93 6.83 32.04 -86.58
CA THR A 93 6.81 33.45 -86.98
C THR A 93 7.98 33.78 -87.92
N GLN A 94 7.72 34.49 -89.02
CA GLN A 94 8.78 34.99 -89.92
C GLN A 94 9.08 36.48 -89.67
N ASP A 95 8.11 37.27 -89.19
CA ASP A 95 8.26 38.70 -88.86
C ASP A 95 9.23 38.94 -87.68
N ALA A 96 10.24 39.77 -87.92
CA ALA A 96 11.28 40.13 -86.96
C ALA A 96 10.74 40.93 -85.76
N LYS A 97 9.77 41.84 -85.96
CA LYS A 97 9.21 42.65 -84.85
C LYS A 97 8.40 41.78 -83.89
N GLN A 98 7.60 40.87 -84.43
CA GLN A 98 6.83 39.90 -83.62
C GLN A 98 7.73 38.89 -82.90
N LYS A 99 8.85 38.46 -83.51
CA LYS A 99 9.84 37.61 -82.84
C LYS A 99 10.43 38.27 -81.59
N VAL A 100 10.78 39.56 -81.65
CA VAL A 100 11.32 40.30 -80.49
C VAL A 100 10.31 40.37 -79.36
N GLN A 101 9.04 40.62 -79.67
CA GLN A 101 7.97 40.64 -78.66
C GLN A 101 7.73 39.27 -78.02
N LEU A 102 7.68 38.20 -78.82
CA LEU A 102 7.47 36.83 -78.34
C LEU A 102 8.66 36.29 -77.52
N THR A 103 9.88 36.68 -77.87
CA THR A 103 11.09 36.34 -77.09
C THR A 103 11.12 37.06 -75.75
N ALA A 104 10.72 38.33 -75.71
CA ALA A 104 10.54 39.07 -74.46
C ALA A 104 9.46 38.41 -73.58
N GLU A 105 8.30 38.06 -74.14
CA GLU A 105 7.25 37.34 -73.40
C GLU A 105 7.77 35.98 -72.88
N LEU A 106 8.46 35.20 -73.73
CA LEU A 106 9.05 33.92 -73.33
C LEU A 106 10.02 34.08 -72.15
N LYS A 107 10.89 35.08 -72.18
CA LYS A 107 11.83 35.37 -71.09
C LYS A 107 11.09 35.66 -69.78
N THR A 108 10.04 36.49 -69.81
CA THR A 108 9.23 36.78 -68.61
C THR A 108 8.52 35.54 -68.05
N VAL A 109 8.01 34.66 -68.92
CA VAL A 109 7.32 33.43 -68.49
C VAL A 109 8.33 32.43 -67.90
N ILE A 110 9.52 32.32 -68.48
CA ILE A 110 10.63 31.51 -67.94
C ILE A 110 11.02 32.01 -66.54
N ASP A 111 11.19 33.32 -66.34
CA ASP A 111 11.60 33.84 -65.04
C ASP A 111 10.51 33.65 -63.98
N LYS A 112 9.23 33.88 -64.31
CA LYS A 112 8.09 33.53 -63.44
C LYS A 112 8.06 32.03 -63.08
N SER A 113 8.40 31.15 -64.03
CA SER A 113 8.48 29.71 -63.76
C SER A 113 9.60 29.36 -62.78
N LYS A 114 10.77 30.01 -62.88
CA LYS A 114 11.91 29.82 -61.98
C LYS A 114 11.56 30.29 -60.57
N GLU A 115 10.87 31.43 -60.44
CA GLU A 115 10.40 31.94 -59.15
C GLU A 115 9.42 30.99 -58.46
N ILE A 116 8.42 30.49 -59.20
CA ILE A 116 7.47 29.52 -58.65
C ILE A 116 8.18 28.22 -58.23
N ARG A 117 9.16 27.74 -59.02
CA ARG A 117 9.97 26.58 -58.65
C ARG A 117 10.75 26.81 -57.34
N LYS A 118 11.42 27.97 -57.19
CA LYS A 118 12.12 28.34 -55.95
C LYS A 118 11.15 28.41 -54.76
N ALA A 119 9.95 28.96 -54.95
CA ALA A 119 8.93 29.06 -53.91
C ALA A 119 8.41 27.68 -53.47
N ILE A 120 8.21 26.74 -54.40
CA ILE A 120 7.82 25.35 -54.10
C ILE A 120 8.89 24.68 -53.23
N VAL A 121 10.17 24.77 -53.62
CA VAL A 121 11.29 24.16 -52.89
C VAL A 121 11.41 24.75 -51.47
N SER A 122 11.41 26.09 -51.35
CA SER A 122 11.48 26.76 -50.04
C SER A 122 10.35 26.36 -49.11
N ARG A 123 9.11 26.25 -49.63
CA ARG A 123 7.95 25.83 -48.84
C ARG A 123 8.00 24.34 -48.46
N ALA A 124 8.47 23.48 -49.35
CA ALA A 124 8.68 22.06 -49.06
C ALA A 124 9.71 21.86 -47.93
N VAL A 125 10.83 22.61 -47.95
CA VAL A 125 11.83 22.59 -46.87
C VAL A 125 11.22 23.03 -45.54
N LYS A 126 10.44 24.13 -45.53
CA LYS A 126 9.74 24.61 -44.32
C LYS A 126 8.71 23.59 -43.80
N GLN A 127 7.97 22.91 -44.69
CA GLN A 127 7.03 21.85 -44.32
C GLN A 127 7.76 20.66 -43.69
N ASN A 128 8.92 20.28 -44.23
CA ASN A 128 9.71 19.16 -43.72
C ASN A 128 10.22 19.43 -42.28
N MET A 129 10.65 20.66 -41.99
CA MET A 129 10.96 21.07 -40.61
C MET A 129 9.76 20.98 -39.67
N ILE A 130 8.57 21.34 -40.14
CA ILE A 130 7.34 21.25 -39.35
C ILE A 130 6.96 19.78 -39.09
N LEU A 131 7.12 18.90 -40.07
CA LEU A 131 6.90 17.45 -39.93
C LEU A 131 7.82 16.84 -38.87
N ARG A 132 9.12 17.16 -38.89
CA ARG A 132 10.08 16.73 -37.85
C ARG A 132 9.65 17.20 -36.45
N LYS A 133 9.16 18.44 -36.32
CA LYS A 133 8.63 18.97 -35.04
C LYS A 133 7.37 18.22 -34.59
N LEU A 134 6.49 17.84 -35.51
CA LEU A 134 5.27 17.09 -35.23
C LEU A 134 5.58 15.65 -34.78
N ASP A 135 6.57 14.98 -35.38
CA ASP A 135 7.00 13.65 -34.95
C ASP A 135 7.69 13.67 -33.59
N ASN A 136 8.51 14.69 -33.32
CA ASN A 136 9.04 14.92 -31.98
C ASN A 136 7.93 15.16 -30.95
N ALA A 137 6.89 15.92 -31.31
CA ALA A 137 5.72 16.13 -30.46
C ALA A 137 4.94 14.82 -30.19
N LYS A 138 4.78 13.93 -31.19
CA LYS A 138 4.17 12.60 -31.02
C LYS A 138 4.98 11.74 -30.03
N LYS A 139 6.30 11.67 -30.21
CA LYS A 139 7.21 10.92 -29.30
C LYS A 139 7.12 11.46 -27.87
N VAL A 140 7.10 12.78 -27.72
CA VAL A 140 6.91 13.44 -26.42
C VAL A 140 5.55 13.08 -25.80
N LYS A 141 4.45 13.19 -26.54
CA LYS A 141 3.10 12.81 -26.05
C LYS A 141 3.04 11.36 -25.57
N ALA A 142 3.64 10.42 -26.31
CA ALA A 142 3.71 9.02 -25.92
C ALA A 142 4.49 8.82 -24.61
N ALA A 143 5.63 9.50 -24.45
CA ALA A 143 6.41 9.45 -23.23
C ALA A 143 5.69 10.12 -22.04
N ILE A 144 4.93 11.21 -22.23
CA ILE A 144 4.06 11.80 -21.19
C ILE A 144 3.02 10.79 -20.72
N LYS A 145 2.37 10.08 -21.66
CA LYS A 145 1.37 9.05 -21.33
C LYS A 145 1.99 7.93 -20.49
N LYS A 146 3.22 7.49 -20.80
CA LYS A 146 3.97 6.52 -19.99
C LYS A 146 4.24 7.05 -18.57
N ILE A 147 4.76 8.28 -18.45
CA ILE A 147 5.04 8.93 -17.16
C ILE A 147 3.77 9.07 -16.31
N TYR A 148 2.64 9.43 -16.92
CA TYR A 148 1.37 9.56 -16.21
C TYR A 148 0.88 8.21 -15.67
N LYS A 149 0.93 7.14 -16.50
CA LYS A 149 0.62 5.77 -16.06
C LYS A 149 1.50 5.34 -14.89
N GLU A 150 2.81 5.58 -14.96
CA GLU A 150 3.74 5.28 -13.87
C GLU A 150 3.45 6.10 -12.61
N LYS A 151 3.12 7.38 -12.74
CA LYS A 151 2.74 8.24 -11.60
C LYS A 151 1.50 7.70 -10.88
N MET A 152 0.48 7.28 -11.63
CA MET A 152 -0.72 6.66 -11.08
C MET A 152 -0.41 5.32 -10.40
N ALA A 153 0.44 4.48 -11.02
CA ALA A 153 0.89 3.23 -10.41
C ALA A 153 1.62 3.47 -9.07
N ILE A 154 2.55 4.44 -9.03
CA ILE A 154 3.27 4.82 -7.80
C ILE A 154 2.30 5.33 -6.72
N ALA A 155 1.30 6.12 -7.09
CA ALA A 155 0.30 6.60 -6.14
C ALA A 155 -0.51 5.45 -5.54
N ASN A 156 -0.92 4.47 -6.36
CA ASN A 156 -1.62 3.28 -5.91
C ASN A 156 -0.73 2.42 -5.00
N GLU A 157 0.54 2.22 -5.33
CA GLU A 157 1.49 1.49 -4.49
C GLU A 157 1.66 2.15 -3.11
N LYS A 158 1.77 3.49 -3.06
CA LYS A 158 1.84 4.21 -1.79
C LYS A 158 0.59 3.99 -0.94
N ARG A 159 -0.60 3.97 -1.54
CA ARG A 159 -1.85 3.67 -0.83
C ARG A 159 -1.85 2.25 -0.27
N VAL A 160 -1.35 1.27 -1.04
CA VAL A 160 -1.19 -0.12 -0.58
C VAL A 160 -0.25 -0.22 0.60
N ILE A 161 0.92 0.42 0.54
CA ILE A 161 1.89 0.42 1.65
C ILE A 161 1.29 1.07 2.89
N LYS A 162 0.61 2.22 2.74
CA LYS A 162 -0.08 2.89 3.84
C LYS A 162 -1.13 1.97 4.48
N ALA A 163 -1.92 1.26 3.66
CA ALA A 163 -2.92 0.31 4.14
C ALA A 163 -2.28 -0.83 4.93
N MET A 164 -1.22 -1.44 4.41
CA MET A 164 -0.51 -2.52 5.09
C MET A 164 0.00 -2.08 6.47
N ASN A 165 0.60 -0.90 6.58
CA ASN A 165 1.10 -0.39 7.86
C ASN A 165 -0.02 -0.13 8.88
N ILE A 166 -1.16 0.42 8.45
CA ILE A 166 -2.32 0.63 9.31
C ILE A 166 -2.86 -0.71 9.81
N ILE A 167 -3.05 -1.67 8.91
CA ILE A 167 -3.53 -3.01 9.25
C ILE A 167 -2.55 -3.70 10.21
N ASP A 168 -1.25 -3.56 9.99
CA ASP A 168 -0.24 -4.19 10.83
C ASP A 168 -0.26 -3.65 12.26
N SER A 169 -0.38 -2.32 12.40
CA SER A 169 -0.59 -1.68 13.70
C SER A 169 -1.87 -2.17 14.37
N LYS A 170 -2.97 -2.26 13.64
CA LYS A 170 -4.25 -2.74 14.18
C LYS A 170 -4.22 -4.21 14.60
N ILE A 171 -3.53 -5.08 13.86
CA ILE A 171 -3.32 -6.48 14.25
C ILE A 171 -2.63 -6.57 15.60
N ASN A 172 -1.62 -5.72 15.83
CA ASN A 172 -0.90 -5.67 17.10
C ASN A 172 -1.78 -5.23 18.27
N VAL A 173 -2.79 -4.38 18.05
CA VAL A 173 -3.76 -4.02 19.10
C VAL A 173 -4.76 -5.16 19.32
N LEU A 174 -5.37 -5.64 18.24
CA LEU A 174 -6.43 -6.67 18.29
C LEU A 174 -5.96 -8.00 18.91
N LYS A 175 -4.68 -8.35 18.81
CA LYS A 175 -4.15 -9.56 19.47
C LYS A 175 -4.17 -9.46 20.99
N HIS A 176 -4.13 -8.25 21.56
CA HIS A 176 -4.24 -8.02 22.99
C HIS A 176 -5.71 -7.98 23.41
N ASP A 177 -6.57 -7.28 22.66
CA ASP A 177 -8.02 -7.21 22.91
C ASP A 177 -8.68 -8.61 22.90
N HIS A 178 -8.19 -9.49 22.03
CA HIS A 178 -8.68 -10.85 21.86
C HIS A 178 -7.68 -11.92 22.32
N LYS A 179 -6.93 -11.64 23.41
CA LYS A 179 -5.84 -12.49 23.93
C LYS A 179 -6.18 -13.96 24.19
N TYR A 180 -7.48 -14.31 24.29
CA TYR A 180 -7.96 -15.66 24.55
C TYR A 180 -8.98 -16.18 23.51
N ASN A 181 -9.29 -15.43 22.45
CA ASN A 181 -10.27 -15.86 21.44
C ASN A 181 -9.76 -15.64 20.01
N ALA A 182 -9.19 -16.70 19.45
CA ALA A 182 -8.62 -16.69 18.11
C ALA A 182 -9.65 -16.43 17.00
N LYS A 183 -10.88 -16.96 17.13
CA LYS A 183 -11.95 -16.79 16.15
C LYS A 183 -12.43 -15.33 16.10
N LYS A 184 -12.62 -14.70 17.27
CA LYS A 184 -12.94 -13.26 17.37
C LYS A 184 -11.80 -12.40 16.83
N PHE A 185 -10.54 -12.72 17.14
CA PHE A 185 -9.37 -12.05 16.58
C PHE A 185 -9.34 -12.08 15.05
N GLN A 186 -9.46 -13.26 14.43
CA GLN A 186 -9.44 -13.39 12.96
C GLN A 186 -10.56 -12.58 12.29
N ARG A 187 -11.79 -12.63 12.85
CA ARG A 187 -12.93 -11.86 12.35
C ARG A 187 -12.71 -10.35 12.48
N ALA A 188 -12.17 -9.88 13.60
CA ALA A 188 -11.87 -8.47 13.82
C ALA A 188 -10.81 -7.95 12.83
N VAL A 189 -9.73 -8.72 12.61
CA VAL A 189 -8.69 -8.36 11.63
C VAL A 189 -9.27 -8.32 10.21
N ALA A 190 -10.10 -9.28 9.82
CA ALA A 190 -10.73 -9.28 8.50
C ALA A 190 -11.63 -8.06 8.28
N LYS A 191 -12.41 -7.65 9.30
CA LYS A 191 -13.20 -6.41 9.27
C LYS A 191 -12.31 -5.18 9.13
N GLU A 192 -11.20 -5.13 9.85
CA GLU A 192 -10.29 -3.98 9.82
C GLU A 192 -9.54 -3.84 8.50
N ILE A 193 -9.17 -4.95 7.86
CA ILE A 193 -8.64 -4.96 6.49
C ILE A 193 -9.66 -4.35 5.52
N LYS A 194 -10.93 -4.79 5.57
CA LYS A 194 -12.00 -4.25 4.72
C LYS A 194 -12.21 -2.75 4.96
N ARG A 195 -12.28 -2.32 6.22
CA ARG A 195 -12.43 -0.90 6.60
C ARG A 195 -11.28 -0.05 6.07
N THR A 196 -10.04 -0.49 6.27
CA THR A 196 -8.84 0.22 5.80
C THR A 196 -8.81 0.34 4.28
N CYS A 197 -9.16 -0.74 3.56
CA CYS A 197 -9.25 -0.71 2.10
C CYS A 197 -10.33 0.26 1.61
N LYS A 198 -11.51 0.29 2.24
CA LYS A 198 -12.60 1.23 1.90
C LYS A 198 -12.16 2.67 2.13
N HIS A 199 -11.59 2.96 3.30
CA HIS A 199 -11.13 4.31 3.66
C HIS A 199 -10.05 4.84 2.70
N LEU A 200 -9.12 3.98 2.25
CA LEU A 200 -8.06 4.35 1.32
C LEU A 200 -8.45 4.24 -0.17
N ARG A 201 -9.72 3.95 -0.47
CA ARG A 201 -10.25 3.76 -1.83
C ARG A 201 -9.42 2.77 -2.64
N ILE A 202 -9.09 1.63 -2.04
CA ILE A 202 -8.32 0.55 -2.66
C ILE A 202 -9.29 -0.42 -3.34
N THR A 203 -8.97 -0.84 -4.57
CA THR A 203 -9.81 -1.77 -5.33
C THR A 203 -9.91 -3.14 -4.66
N LYS A 204 -11.03 -3.86 -4.87
CA LYS A 204 -11.29 -5.19 -4.30
C LYS A 204 -10.15 -6.18 -4.60
N LYS A 205 -9.63 -6.18 -5.83
CA LYS A 205 -8.51 -7.04 -6.27
C LYS A 205 -7.24 -6.78 -5.45
N VAL A 206 -6.91 -5.51 -5.22
CA VAL A 206 -5.71 -5.12 -4.44
C VAL A 206 -5.93 -5.39 -2.95
N CYS A 207 -7.14 -5.17 -2.43
CA CYS A 207 -7.47 -5.51 -1.05
C CYS A 207 -7.34 -7.02 -0.77
N LYS A 208 -7.75 -7.90 -1.71
CA LYS A 208 -7.52 -9.36 -1.61
C LYS A 208 -6.03 -9.70 -1.52
N LYS A 209 -5.17 -9.03 -2.28
CA LYS A 209 -3.71 -9.19 -2.19
C LYS A 209 -3.16 -8.75 -0.84
N ILE A 210 -3.64 -7.63 -0.30
CA ILE A 210 -3.26 -7.16 1.04
C ILE A 210 -3.66 -8.20 2.09
N ALA A 211 -4.91 -8.69 2.05
CA ALA A 211 -5.40 -9.72 2.97
C ALA A 211 -4.53 -10.99 2.92
N ASN A 212 -4.18 -11.46 1.71
CA ASN A 212 -3.31 -12.62 1.53
C ASN A 212 -1.92 -12.40 2.13
N LYS A 213 -1.32 -11.21 1.96
CA LYS A 213 -0.03 -10.88 2.57
C LYS A 213 -0.08 -10.87 4.10
N MET A 214 -1.18 -10.40 4.68
CA MET A 214 -1.35 -10.36 6.14
C MET A 214 -1.73 -11.72 6.73
N ARG A 215 -2.20 -12.68 5.91
CA ARG A 215 -2.70 -13.99 6.33
C ARG A 215 -1.70 -14.75 7.20
N SER A 216 -0.43 -14.80 6.80
CA SER A 216 0.60 -15.54 7.54
C SER A 216 0.79 -14.98 8.95
N LYS A 217 0.84 -13.64 9.09
CA LYS A 217 0.95 -12.97 10.38
C LYS A 217 -0.28 -13.23 11.26
N VAL A 218 -1.48 -13.13 10.70
CA VAL A 218 -2.73 -13.42 11.42
C VAL A 218 -2.77 -14.88 11.87
N LYS A 219 -2.37 -15.82 11.02
CA LYS A 219 -2.30 -17.26 11.36
C LYS A 219 -1.33 -17.49 12.52
N TYR A 220 -0.16 -16.86 12.48
CA TYR A 220 0.85 -16.96 13.54
C TYR A 220 0.34 -16.44 14.90
N GLU A 221 -0.22 -15.23 14.93
CA GLU A 221 -0.77 -14.65 16.17
C GLU A 221 -1.98 -15.44 16.68
N SER A 222 -2.83 -15.91 15.78
CA SER A 222 -3.97 -16.77 16.12
C SER A 222 -3.52 -18.06 16.82
N LYS A 223 -2.44 -18.71 16.35
CA LYS A 223 -1.88 -19.90 17.02
C LYS A 223 -1.40 -19.58 18.44
N LYS A 224 -0.76 -18.41 18.65
CA LYS A 224 -0.32 -17.97 19.98
C LYS A 224 -1.50 -17.73 20.93
N ILE A 225 -2.59 -17.16 20.44
CA ILE A 225 -3.82 -16.94 21.22
C ILE A 225 -4.43 -18.28 21.67
N VAL A 226 -4.52 -19.27 20.78
CA VAL A 226 -5.01 -20.61 21.12
C VAL A 226 -4.16 -21.26 22.21
N LYS A 227 -2.82 -21.21 22.07
CA LYS A 227 -1.90 -21.75 23.10
C LYS A 227 -2.12 -21.08 24.47
N ARG A 228 -2.27 -19.75 24.51
CA ARG A 228 -2.55 -19.00 25.75
C ARG A 228 -3.89 -19.39 26.38
N TYR A 229 -4.93 -19.56 25.56
CA TYR A 229 -6.24 -20.01 26.04
C TYR A 229 -6.16 -21.42 26.66
N ASN A 230 -5.53 -22.37 25.97
CA ASN A 230 -5.39 -23.74 26.48
C ASN A 230 -4.60 -23.78 27.79
N LYS A 231 -3.52 -23.00 27.92
CA LYS A 231 -2.76 -22.88 29.17
C LYS A 231 -3.64 -22.32 30.32
N LYS A 232 -4.48 -21.32 30.03
CA LYS A 232 -5.41 -20.76 31.03
C LYS A 232 -6.46 -21.80 31.45
N GLN A 233 -7.01 -22.55 30.51
CA GLN A 233 -7.99 -23.61 30.80
C GLN A 233 -7.37 -24.75 31.63
N ALA A 234 -6.15 -25.19 31.31
CA ALA A 234 -5.45 -26.20 32.09
C ALA A 234 -5.18 -25.75 33.54
N ASN A 235 -4.77 -24.48 33.74
CA ASN A 235 -4.59 -23.93 35.08
C ASN A 235 -5.90 -23.81 35.85
N LEU A 236 -6.99 -23.41 35.18
CA LEU A 236 -8.32 -23.36 35.81
C LEU A 236 -8.78 -24.76 36.23
N LYS A 237 -8.58 -25.78 35.39
CA LYS A 237 -8.89 -27.18 35.73
C LYS A 237 -8.12 -27.64 36.97
N LYS A 238 -6.79 -27.45 37.00
CA LYS A 238 -5.95 -27.78 38.17
C LYS A 238 -6.38 -27.06 39.45
N ASN A 239 -6.74 -25.78 39.35
CA ASN A 239 -7.20 -25.01 40.50
C ASN A 239 -8.59 -25.46 40.99
N LEU A 240 -9.48 -25.88 40.10
CA LEU A 240 -10.76 -26.44 40.46
C LEU A 240 -10.60 -27.80 41.16
N GLU A 241 -9.75 -28.68 40.63
CA GLU A 241 -9.40 -29.98 41.25
C GLU A 241 -8.89 -29.77 42.68
N LYS A 242 -7.90 -28.88 42.88
CA LYS A 242 -7.39 -28.53 44.23
C LYS A 242 -8.46 -27.96 45.17
N ARG A 243 -9.39 -27.15 44.66
CA ARG A 243 -10.49 -26.60 45.49
C ARG A 243 -11.49 -27.68 45.89
N ILE A 244 -11.76 -28.65 45.03
CA ILE A 244 -12.64 -29.79 45.33
C ILE A 244 -11.99 -30.69 46.37
N GLU A 245 -10.72 -31.05 46.19
CA GLU A 245 -9.93 -31.81 47.17
C GLU A 245 -9.92 -31.11 48.53
N GLY A 246 -9.62 -29.82 48.59
CA GLY A 246 -9.63 -29.06 49.84
C GLY A 246 -11.01 -28.97 50.51
N LYS A 247 -12.10 -28.94 49.74
CA LYS A 247 -13.47 -28.99 50.29
C LYS A 247 -13.81 -30.37 50.84
N MET A 248 -13.45 -31.43 50.12
CA MET A 248 -13.64 -32.82 50.56
C MET A 248 -12.89 -33.06 51.87
N VAL A 249 -11.60 -32.71 51.94
CA VAL A 249 -10.78 -32.85 53.16
C VAL A 249 -11.40 -32.10 54.34
N LYS A 250 -11.84 -30.85 54.16
CA LYS A 250 -12.50 -30.08 55.23
C LYS A 250 -13.80 -30.74 55.70
N GLN A 251 -14.58 -31.32 54.79
CA GLN A 251 -15.81 -32.02 55.13
C GLN A 251 -15.51 -33.30 55.93
N THR A 252 -14.50 -34.07 55.51
CA THR A 252 -14.04 -35.27 56.23
C THR A 252 -13.51 -34.93 57.63
N VAL A 253 -12.69 -33.89 57.77
CA VAL A 253 -12.16 -33.43 59.06
C VAL A 253 -13.29 -32.98 60.00
N LYS A 254 -14.30 -32.25 59.50
CA LYS A 254 -15.49 -31.89 60.31
C LYS A 254 -16.29 -33.11 60.75
N GLY A 255 -16.41 -34.13 59.90
CA GLY A 255 -17.08 -35.39 60.25
C GLY A 255 -16.33 -36.17 61.33
N MET A 256 -15.00 -36.20 61.25
CA MET A 256 -14.14 -36.81 62.28
C MET A 256 -14.18 -36.04 63.60
N ALA A 257 -14.11 -34.71 63.57
CA ALA A 257 -14.22 -33.88 64.77
C ALA A 257 -15.55 -34.11 65.52
N LYS A 258 -16.68 -34.17 64.81
CA LYS A 258 -17.98 -34.51 65.42
C LYS A 258 -18.03 -35.91 66.02
N LYS A 259 -17.36 -36.90 65.41
CA LYS A 259 -17.24 -38.25 66.01
C LYS A 259 -16.36 -38.22 67.27
N PHE A 260 -15.28 -37.44 67.25
CA PHE A 260 -14.38 -37.30 68.37
C PHE A 260 -15.06 -36.59 69.56
N GLU A 261 -15.80 -35.50 69.33
CA GLU A 261 -16.59 -34.81 70.36
C GLU A 261 -17.65 -35.74 70.97
N ARG A 262 -18.37 -36.52 70.14
CA ARG A 262 -19.32 -37.52 70.64
C ARG A 262 -18.62 -38.57 71.52
N ASN A 263 -17.48 -39.09 71.09
CA ASN A 263 -16.73 -40.05 71.88
C ASN A 263 -16.21 -39.44 73.18
N TYR A 264 -15.70 -38.21 73.15
CA TYR A 264 -15.21 -37.50 74.34
C TYR A 264 -16.33 -37.26 75.37
N HIS A 265 -17.52 -36.84 74.94
CA HIS A 265 -18.68 -36.69 75.84
C HIS A 265 -19.14 -38.01 76.45
N VAL A 266 -19.08 -39.11 75.68
CA VAL A 266 -19.34 -40.45 76.19
C VAL A 266 -18.31 -40.83 77.27
N MET A 267 -17.02 -40.55 77.03
CA MET A 267 -15.96 -40.78 78.02
C MET A 267 -16.06 -39.89 79.26
N ASP A 268 -16.46 -38.62 79.12
CA ASP A 268 -16.69 -37.71 80.27
C ASP A 268 -17.83 -38.22 81.16
N LYS A 269 -18.90 -38.75 80.55
CA LYS A 269 -20.00 -39.37 81.30
C LYS A 269 -19.52 -40.59 82.10
N TYR A 270 -18.69 -41.45 81.51
CA TYR A 270 -18.10 -42.59 82.22
C TYR A 270 -17.12 -42.15 83.32
N ARG A 271 -16.32 -41.09 83.09
CA ARG A 271 -15.45 -40.49 84.14
C ARG A 271 -16.26 -39.95 85.32
N ARG A 272 -17.35 -39.22 85.07
CA ARG A 272 -18.20 -38.71 86.16
C ARG A 272 -18.82 -39.82 86.98
N VAL A 273 -19.25 -40.91 86.33
CA VAL A 273 -19.76 -42.10 87.03
C VAL A 273 -18.67 -42.70 87.90
N LEU A 274 -17.45 -42.89 87.37
CA LEU A 274 -16.27 -43.35 88.12
C LEU A 274 -15.92 -42.46 89.29
N ASP A 275 -15.92 -41.13 89.13
CA ASP A 275 -15.60 -40.19 90.20
C ASP A 275 -16.62 -40.24 91.33
N VAL A 276 -17.91 -40.42 91.00
CA VAL A 276 -18.97 -40.58 91.99
C VAL A 276 -18.84 -41.93 92.70
N THR A 277 -18.66 -43.05 91.99
CA THR A 277 -18.48 -44.36 92.65
C THR A 277 -17.22 -44.41 93.50
N CYS A 278 -16.12 -43.80 93.05
CA CYS A 278 -14.87 -43.74 93.82
C CYS A 278 -14.97 -42.86 95.08
N ARG A 279 -15.84 -41.84 95.09
CA ARG A 279 -16.12 -41.04 96.30
C ARG A 279 -17.05 -41.77 97.27
N MET A 280 -18.02 -42.53 96.75
CA MET A 280 -19.01 -43.25 97.56
C MET A 280 -18.45 -44.53 98.19
N ASP A 281 -17.57 -45.25 97.48
CA ASP A 281 -16.91 -46.46 98.01
C ASP A 281 -15.43 -46.54 97.57
N PRO A 282 -14.50 -46.03 98.41
CA PRO A 282 -13.08 -45.98 98.09
C PRO A 282 -12.43 -47.37 97.97
N LYS A 283 -12.96 -48.40 98.64
CA LYS A 283 -12.39 -49.76 98.62
C LYS A 283 -12.65 -50.45 97.30
N SER A 284 -13.81 -50.19 96.70
CA SER A 284 -14.24 -50.75 95.41
C SER A 284 -13.75 -49.96 94.20
N CYS A 285 -13.27 -48.72 94.41
CA CYS A 285 -12.78 -47.82 93.35
C CYS A 285 -11.69 -48.45 92.45
N ASN A 286 -10.77 -49.23 93.02
CA ASN A 286 -9.70 -49.88 92.26
C ASN A 286 -10.23 -50.96 91.29
N PHE A 287 -11.33 -51.62 91.64
CA PHE A 287 -12.00 -52.59 90.78
C PHE A 287 -12.65 -51.89 89.59
N PHE A 288 -13.44 -50.84 89.84
CA PHE A 288 -14.08 -50.05 88.78
C PHE A 288 -13.06 -49.35 87.87
N ARG A 289 -11.98 -48.80 88.42
CA ARG A 289 -10.89 -48.21 87.61
C ARG A 289 -10.21 -49.22 86.70
N ARG A 290 -10.04 -50.48 87.14
CA ARG A 290 -9.52 -51.56 86.29
C ARG A 290 -10.52 -51.96 85.20
N SER A 291 -11.81 -52.08 85.52
CA SER A 291 -12.84 -52.47 84.54
C SER A 291 -13.10 -51.41 83.47
N PHE A 292 -12.95 -50.12 83.80
CA PHE A 292 -13.11 -49.01 82.85
C PHE A 292 -11.78 -48.52 82.23
N GLY A 293 -10.63 -48.99 82.74
CA GLY A 293 -9.29 -48.58 82.30
C GLY A 293 -8.98 -48.88 80.84
N ASP A 294 -9.65 -49.87 80.26
CA ASP A 294 -9.55 -50.19 78.83
C ASP A 294 -10.43 -49.31 77.94
N MET A 295 -11.44 -48.63 78.50
CA MET A 295 -12.37 -47.78 77.74
C MET A 295 -12.04 -46.28 77.83
N VAL A 296 -11.46 -45.80 78.93
CA VAL A 296 -11.20 -44.36 79.12
C VAL A 296 -9.69 -44.12 79.13
N PRO A 297 -9.10 -43.50 78.08
CA PRO A 297 -7.69 -43.16 78.11
C PRO A 297 -7.39 -42.19 79.26
N MET A 298 -6.47 -42.59 80.13
CA MET A 298 -5.87 -41.69 81.13
C MET A 298 -4.71 -40.98 80.44
N PHE A 299 -4.82 -39.65 80.33
CA PHE A 299 -3.70 -38.78 79.98
C PHE A 299 -2.92 -38.45 81.25
#